data_AF-A0A959KTL9-F1
#
_entry.id   AF-A0A959KTL9-F1
#
_cell.length_a   1.000
_cell.length_b   1.000
_cell.length_c   1.000
_cell.angle_alpha   90.00
_cell.angle_beta   90.00
_cell.angle_gamma   90.00
#
_symmetry.space_group_name_H-M   'P 1'
#
loop_
_entity.id
_entity.type
_entity.pdbx_description
1 polymer ?
#
loop_
_entity_poly.entity_id
_entity_poly.type
_entity_poly.pdbx_seq_one_letter_code
_entity_poly.pdbx_strand_id
1 'polypeptide(L)'
;VDWSGKPPLRPFGKVDELIERSIDCLARLDPSFGESLAILQEMGHLDLDSRPAKSPGGYNMPLHFTGVPFIFMNASQSIRDVQTLMHETGHAVHSLLTREYELNSAKQPTPEIAELASMTM
;
A
#
# COMPACT_ATOMS: atom_id res chain seq x y z
N VAL A 1 -18.57 19.41 1.38
CA VAL A 1 -19.19 19.13 2.70
C VAL A 1 -20.30 18.14 2.44
N ASP A 2 -20.32 16.99 3.14
CA ASP A 2 -21.40 16.02 3.02
C ASP A 2 -22.67 16.62 3.64
N TRP A 3 -23.70 16.82 2.81
CA TRP A 3 -24.98 17.40 3.23
C TRP A 3 -25.87 16.41 4.00
N SER A 4 -25.52 15.12 4.02
CA SER A 4 -26.32 14.07 4.66
C SER A 4 -26.25 14.09 6.19
N GLY A 5 -25.26 14.78 6.79
CA GLY A 5 -25.07 14.88 8.24
C GLY A 5 -24.69 13.55 8.92
N LYS A 6 -24.38 12.52 8.15
CA LYS A 6 -23.96 11.21 8.68
C LYS A 6 -22.58 11.31 9.32
N PRO A 7 -22.29 10.48 10.35
CA PRO A 7 -20.95 10.41 10.91
C PRO A 7 -19.94 9.95 9.84
N PRO A 8 -18.67 10.37 9.92
CA PRO A 8 -17.63 9.91 9.01
C PRO A 8 -17.50 8.39 9.03
N LEU A 9 -17.25 7.80 7.86
CA LEU A 9 -17.01 6.36 7.74
C LEU A 9 -15.73 5.97 8.50
N ARG A 10 -15.84 4.91 9.30
CA ARG A 10 -14.71 4.24 9.94
C ARG A 10 -14.60 2.81 9.38
N PRO A 11 -13.75 2.58 8.37
CA PRO A 11 -13.73 1.32 7.64
C PRO A 11 -13.10 0.15 8.41
N PHE A 12 -12.31 0.44 9.45
CA PHE A 12 -11.63 -0.56 10.30
C PHE A 12 -11.43 0.00 11.71
N GLY A 13 -11.27 -0.89 12.69
CA GLY A 13 -10.91 -0.57 14.06
C GLY A 13 -9.42 -0.77 14.38
N LYS A 14 -8.76 -1.72 13.72
CA LYS A 14 -7.33 -2.04 13.89
C LYS A 14 -6.63 -2.16 12.54
N VAL A 15 -5.31 -1.95 12.53
CA VAL A 15 -4.50 -2.08 11.31
C VAL A 15 -4.56 -3.49 10.72
N ASP A 16 -4.63 -4.54 11.53
CA ASP A 16 -4.76 -5.92 11.03
C ASP A 16 -6.03 -6.08 10.18
N GLU A 17 -7.15 -5.50 10.62
CA GLU A 17 -8.42 -5.52 9.88
C GLU A 17 -8.33 -4.71 8.57
N LEU A 18 -7.57 -3.61 8.56
CA LEU A 18 -7.27 -2.86 7.34
C LEU A 18 -6.52 -3.74 6.34
N ILE A 19 -5.49 -4.46 6.79
CA ILE A 19 -4.67 -5.31 5.93
C ILE A 19 -5.49 -6.47 5.37
N GLU A 20 -6.16 -7.24 6.24
CA GLU A 20 -6.97 -8.40 5.84
C GLU A 20 -8.05 -8.03 4.82
N ARG A 21 -8.81 -6.96 5.08
CA ARG A 21 -9.86 -6.51 4.15
C ARG A 21 -9.31 -5.96 2.84
N SER A 22 -8.12 -5.36 2.88
CA SER A 22 -7.46 -4.85 1.67
C SER A 22 -6.99 -6.01 0.79
N ILE A 23 -6.40 -7.05 1.38
CA ILE A 23 -6.05 -8.30 0.68
C ILE A 23 -7.30 -8.91 0.05
N ASP A 24 -8.39 -9.07 0.81
CA ASP A 24 -9.65 -9.63 0.31
C ASP A 24 -10.25 -8.80 -0.84
N CYS A 25 -10.18 -7.47 -0.73
CA CYS A 25 -10.69 -6.55 -1.75
C CYS A 25 -9.86 -6.67 -3.04
N LEU A 26 -8.54 -6.64 -2.93
CA LEU A 26 -7.62 -6.76 -4.05
C LEU A 26 -7.72 -8.13 -4.72
N ALA A 27 -7.82 -9.22 -3.95
CA ALA A 27 -7.96 -10.58 -4.48
C ALA A 27 -9.26 -10.78 -5.30
N ARG A 28 -10.31 -10.02 -5.01
CA ARG A 28 -11.56 -10.01 -5.81
C ARG A 28 -11.41 -9.26 -7.13
N LEU A 29 -10.48 -8.31 -7.20
CA LEU A 29 -10.14 -7.60 -8.43
C LEU A 29 -9.22 -8.46 -9.30
N ASP A 30 -8.10 -8.89 -8.71
CA ASP A 30 -7.17 -9.87 -9.28
C ASP A 30 -6.45 -10.61 -8.12
N PRO A 31 -6.44 -11.95 -8.09
CA PRO A 31 -5.78 -12.72 -7.03
C PRO A 31 -4.31 -12.32 -6.79
N SER A 32 -3.57 -11.94 -7.84
CA SER A 32 -2.16 -11.55 -7.75
C SER A 32 -1.94 -10.24 -6.98
N PHE A 33 -2.93 -9.34 -6.97
CA PHE A 33 -2.86 -8.09 -6.20
C PHE A 33 -3.04 -8.35 -4.70
N GLY A 34 -3.97 -9.24 -4.35
CA GLY A 34 -4.11 -9.71 -2.97
C GLY A 34 -2.86 -10.43 -2.48
N GLU A 35 -2.28 -11.31 -3.31
CA GLU A 35 -1.02 -12.01 -3.01
C GLU A 35 0.14 -11.04 -2.79
N SER A 36 0.22 -9.96 -3.58
CA SER A 36 1.25 -8.93 -3.43
C SER A 36 1.25 -8.32 -2.03
N LEU A 37 0.10 -7.89 -1.54
CA LEU A 37 -0.01 -7.31 -0.19
C LEU A 37 0.18 -8.36 0.91
N ALA A 38 -0.25 -9.60 0.68
CA ALA A 38 -0.03 -10.71 1.61
C ALA A 38 1.46 -11.04 1.78
N ILE A 39 2.26 -11.04 0.71
CA ILE A 39 3.73 -11.22 0.77
C ILE A 39 4.36 -10.14 1.65
N LEU A 40 3.95 -8.88 1.47
CA LEU A 40 4.46 -7.78 2.30
C LEU A 40 4.09 -7.97 3.78
N GLN A 41 2.88 -8.44 4.07
CA GLN A 41 2.45 -8.75 5.44
C GLN A 41 3.29 -9.88 6.05
N GLU A 42 3.47 -10.99 5.33
CA GLU A 42 4.24 -12.16 5.79
C GLU A 42 5.71 -11.81 6.09
N MET A 43 6.30 -10.94 5.25
CA MET A 43 7.68 -10.51 5.43
C MET A 43 7.86 -9.39 6.48
N GLY A 44 6.77 -8.89 7.09
CA GLY A 44 6.84 -7.79 8.04
C GLY A 44 7.18 -6.44 7.40
N HIS A 45 6.85 -6.26 6.11
CA HIS A 45 7.16 -5.09 5.31
C HIS A 45 6.08 -4.00 5.35
N LEU A 46 5.22 -4.03 6.38
CA LEU A 46 4.14 -3.08 6.57
C LEU A 46 4.32 -2.37 7.92
N ASP A 47 4.52 -1.05 7.89
CA ASP A 47 4.47 -0.19 9.08
C ASP A 47 3.37 0.86 8.90
N LEU A 48 2.13 0.45 9.17
CA LEU A 48 0.94 1.24 8.83
C LEU A 48 0.38 2.03 10.02
N ASP A 49 0.60 1.60 11.27
CA ASP A 49 -0.02 2.22 12.44
C ASP A 49 0.62 3.58 12.79
N SER A 50 -0.17 4.50 13.33
CA SER A 50 0.33 5.80 13.80
C SER A 50 0.89 5.67 15.21
N ARG A 51 2.05 6.30 15.48
CA ARG A 51 2.67 6.33 16.82
C ARG A 51 3.44 7.63 17.07
N PRO A 52 3.63 8.05 18.34
CA PRO A 52 4.43 9.22 18.66
C PRO A 52 5.83 9.16 18.03
N ALA A 53 6.30 10.30 17.53
CA ALA A 53 7.58 10.47 16.84
C ALA A 53 7.76 9.69 15.52
N LYS A 54 6.69 9.08 14.97
CA LYS A 54 6.70 8.57 13.59
C LYS A 54 6.60 9.72 12.59
N SER A 55 7.41 9.66 11.52
CA SER A 55 7.38 10.66 10.46
C SER A 55 6.00 10.73 9.79
N PRO A 56 5.55 11.92 9.35
CA PRO A 56 4.25 12.07 8.70
C PRO A 56 4.25 11.48 7.29
N GLY A 57 3.05 11.25 6.76
CA GLY A 57 2.83 10.81 5.38
C GLY A 57 2.76 9.29 5.20
N GLY A 58 2.90 8.86 3.95
CA GLY A 58 3.02 7.47 3.52
C GLY A 58 3.97 7.38 2.33
N TYR A 59 4.62 6.22 2.16
CA TYR A 59 5.48 5.94 1.02
C TYR A 59 5.65 4.43 0.81
N ASN A 60 6.02 4.06 -0.41
CA ASN A 60 6.57 2.78 -0.80
C ASN A 60 8.07 2.89 -1.02
N MET A 61 8.84 1.94 -0.47
CA MET A 61 10.30 1.88 -0.64
C MET A 61 10.69 0.54 -1.29
N PRO A 62 11.19 0.55 -2.54
CA PRO A 62 11.75 -0.63 -3.18
C PRO A 62 13.00 -1.12 -2.44
N LEU A 63 13.05 -2.42 -2.13
CA LEU A 63 14.20 -3.07 -1.50
C LEU A 63 14.87 -4.02 -2.51
N HIS A 64 15.85 -3.52 -3.25
CA HIS A 64 16.43 -4.25 -4.41
C HIS A 64 17.09 -5.58 -4.09
N PHE A 65 17.58 -5.77 -2.85
CA PHE A 65 18.22 -7.01 -2.44
C PHE A 65 17.20 -8.16 -2.28
N THR A 66 16.06 -7.89 -1.65
CA THR A 66 14.99 -8.88 -1.46
C THR A 66 14.01 -8.90 -2.64
N GLY A 67 13.91 -7.82 -3.40
CA GLY A 67 12.93 -7.64 -4.45
C GLY A 67 11.49 -7.43 -3.94
N VAL A 68 11.31 -7.29 -2.61
CA VAL A 68 10.00 -7.10 -1.98
C VAL A 68 9.99 -5.74 -1.27
N PRO A 69 9.13 -4.80 -1.69
CA PRO A 69 9.13 -3.43 -1.18
C PRO A 69 8.58 -3.34 0.25
N PHE A 70 8.74 -2.16 0.86
CA PHE A 70 8.20 -1.82 2.17
C PHE A 70 7.15 -0.71 2.05
N ILE A 71 6.04 -0.83 2.78
CA ILE A 71 5.01 0.22 2.86
C ILE A 71 5.03 0.86 4.25
N PHE A 72 5.16 2.18 4.26
CA PHE A 72 5.06 3.03 5.44
C PHE A 72 3.83 3.92 5.31
N MET A 73 3.02 4.03 6.36
CA MET A 73 1.98 5.06 6.45
C MET A 73 1.58 5.33 7.91
N ASN A 74 0.63 6.23 8.13
CA ASN A 74 0.11 6.58 9.45
C ASN A 74 -1.43 6.47 9.47
N ALA A 75 -1.93 5.28 9.77
CA ALA A 75 -3.36 5.01 9.84
C ALA A 75 -4.01 5.71 11.05
N SER A 76 -5.24 6.19 10.84
CA SER A 76 -6.07 6.94 11.79
C SER A 76 -7.54 6.46 11.80
N GLN A 77 -7.82 5.28 11.24
CA GLN A 77 -9.15 4.67 11.07
C GLN A 77 -10.08 5.45 10.13
N SER A 78 -9.50 6.19 9.18
CA SER A 78 -10.20 7.00 8.20
C SER A 78 -10.30 6.29 6.84
N ILE A 79 -11.24 6.71 6.00
CA ILE A 79 -11.30 6.24 4.60
C ILE A 79 -10.06 6.61 3.79
N ARG A 80 -9.36 7.71 4.15
CA ARG A 80 -8.12 8.08 3.46
C ARG A 80 -7.02 7.07 3.71
N ASP A 81 -7.03 6.39 4.84
CA ASP A 81 -6.02 5.37 5.14
C ASP A 81 -6.16 4.18 4.20
N VAL A 82 -7.41 3.80 3.86
CA VAL A 82 -7.67 2.77 2.84
C VAL A 82 -7.12 3.23 1.49
N GLN A 83 -7.39 4.48 1.10
CA GLN A 83 -6.90 5.03 -0.17
C GLN A 83 -5.37 5.08 -0.21
N THR A 84 -4.73 5.51 0.87
CA THR A 84 -3.27 5.50 0.98
C THR A 84 -2.71 4.08 0.89
N LEU A 85 -3.31 3.10 1.56
CA LEU A 85 -2.84 1.72 1.45
C LEU A 85 -2.99 1.17 0.02
N MET A 86 -4.10 1.45 -0.67
CA MET A 86 -4.28 1.05 -2.08
C MET A 86 -3.23 1.72 -2.97
N HIS A 87 -3.00 3.02 -2.77
CA HIS A 87 -1.96 3.76 -3.47
C HIS A 87 -0.58 3.12 -3.32
N GLU A 88 -0.13 2.89 -2.08
CA GLU A 88 1.17 2.28 -1.83
C GLU A 88 1.24 0.82 -2.28
N THR A 89 0.10 0.12 -2.33
CA THR A 89 0.00 -1.23 -2.88
C THR A 89 0.17 -1.23 -4.39
N GLY A 90 -0.31 -0.22 -5.12
CA GLY A 90 -0.03 -0.06 -6.55
C GLY A 90 1.47 0.05 -6.84
N HIS A 91 2.20 0.84 -6.03
CA HIS A 91 3.66 0.89 -6.07
C HIS A 91 4.29 -0.47 -5.73
N ALA A 92 3.71 -1.20 -4.77
CA ALA A 92 4.22 -2.50 -4.36
C ALA A 92 4.07 -3.57 -5.44
N VAL A 93 2.91 -3.64 -6.09
CA VAL A 93 2.63 -4.53 -7.22
C VAL A 93 3.63 -4.27 -8.35
N HIS A 94 3.85 -3.01 -8.71
CA HIS A 94 4.82 -2.64 -9.75
C HIS A 94 6.24 -3.10 -9.37
N SER A 95 6.65 -2.88 -8.12
CA SER A 95 7.98 -3.31 -7.63
C SER A 95 8.15 -4.83 -7.67
N LEU A 96 7.11 -5.59 -7.31
CA LEU A 96 7.14 -7.06 -7.35
C LEU A 96 7.21 -7.60 -8.78
N LEU A 97 6.45 -7.01 -9.71
CA LEU A 97 6.44 -7.44 -11.12
C LEU A 97 7.77 -7.16 -11.84
N THR A 98 8.50 -6.13 -11.42
CA THR A 98 9.78 -5.73 -12.04
C THR A 98 11.01 -6.27 -11.31
N ARG A 99 10.84 -6.96 -10.18
CA ARG A 99 11.95 -7.37 -9.31
C ARG A 99 12.99 -8.26 -10.00
N GLU A 100 12.58 -9.04 -10.99
CA GLU A 100 13.41 -10.00 -11.72
C GLU A 100 14.26 -9.35 -12.83
N TYR A 101 14.08 -8.05 -13.11
CA TYR A 101 14.93 -7.36 -14.08
C TYR A 101 16.39 -7.36 -13.61
N GLU A 102 17.33 -7.55 -14.53
CA GLU A 102 18.75 -7.64 -14.18
C GLU A 102 19.32 -6.30 -13.68
N LEU A 103 18.87 -5.19 -14.28
CA LEU A 103 19.38 -3.86 -13.99
C LEU A 103 18.46 -3.12 -13.02
N ASN A 104 19.02 -2.59 -11.93
CA ASN A 104 18.25 -1.76 -10.98
C ASN A 104 17.63 -0.52 -11.64
N SER A 105 18.29 0.03 -12.66
CA SER A 105 17.74 1.15 -13.44
C SER A 105 16.48 0.79 -14.21
N ALA A 106 16.29 -0.49 -14.57
CA ALA A 106 15.07 -0.97 -15.21
C ALA A 106 13.91 -1.19 -14.21
N LYS A 107 14.22 -1.32 -12.92
CA LYS A 107 13.23 -1.48 -11.83
C LYS A 107 12.67 -0.16 -11.32
N GLN A 108 13.31 0.95 -11.67
CA GLN A 108 13.00 2.28 -11.13
C GLN A 108 12.47 3.19 -12.24
N PRO A 109 11.14 3.28 -12.41
CA PRO A 109 10.55 4.27 -13.29
C PRO A 109 10.79 5.69 -12.76
N THR A 110 10.60 6.69 -13.61
CA THR A 110 10.55 8.09 -13.16
C THR A 110 9.33 8.32 -12.26
N PRO A 111 9.36 9.30 -11.33
CA PRO A 111 8.31 9.47 -10.33
C PRO A 111 6.91 9.58 -10.91
N GLU A 112 6.74 10.34 -12.00
CA GLU A 112 5.45 10.51 -12.67
C GLU A 112 4.91 9.20 -13.28
N ILE A 113 5.81 8.30 -13.71
CA ILE A 113 5.43 6.98 -14.22
C ILE A 113 5.17 6.00 -13.07
N ALA A 114 5.90 6.11 -11.95
CA ALA A 114 5.59 5.35 -10.75
C ALA A 114 4.15 5.62 -10.28
N GLU A 115 3.74 6.90 -10.31
CA GLU A 115 2.40 7.33 -9.93
C GLU A 115 1.28 6.76 -10.80
N LEU A 116 1.57 6.34 -12.03
CA LEU A 116 0.57 5.65 -12.87
C LEU A 116 0.07 4.37 -12.19
N ALA A 117 0.97 3.58 -11.59
CA ALA A 117 0.60 2.33 -10.93
C ALA A 117 -0.18 2.58 -9.63
N SER A 118 0.23 3.57 -8.85
CA SER A 118 -0.35 3.87 -7.53
C SER A 118 -1.63 4.68 -7.59
N MET A 119 -1.81 5.56 -8.56
CA MET A 119 -3.03 6.36 -8.72
C MET A 119 -4.13 5.62 -9.50
N THR A 120 -3.77 4.59 -10.27
CA THR A 120 -4.74 3.75 -11.00
C THR A 120 -5.33 2.65 -10.12
N MET A 121 -4.58 2.21 -9.10
CA MET A 121 -5.06 1.28 -8.08
C MET A 121 -6.17 1.91 -7.24
#